data_AF-A0A2S2NGY0-F1
#
_entry.id   AF-A0A2S2NGY0-F1
#
_cell.length_a   1.000
_cell.length_b   1.000
_cell.length_c   1.000
_cell.angle_alpha   90.00
_cell.angle_beta   90.00
_cell.angle_gamma   90.00
#
_symmetry.space_group_name_H-M   'P 1'
#
loop_
_entity.id
_entity.type
_entity.pdbx_description
1 polymer ?
#
loop_
_entity_poly.entity_id
_entity_poly.type
_entity_poly.pdbx_seq_one_letter_code
_entity_poly.pdbx_strand_id
1 'polypeptide(L)'
;MWTYGLQLWGNAKETNVNKIQTVQNKILRLITNTPLYVSNCTLHTDLNIKIVHAEAVTFYKSFHSRLPYHPNPLVSNLASRTIPGNPTRRLKKVGVKIY
;
A
#
# COMPACT_ATOMS: atom_id res chain seq x y z
N MET A 1 3.22 8.04 11.74
CA MET A 1 1.92 8.77 11.75
C MET A 1 1.06 8.54 10.49
N TRP A 2 1.60 8.01 9.38
CA TRP A 2 0.91 7.94 8.07
C TRP A 2 0.80 6.51 7.53
N THR A 3 1.30 5.53 8.28
CA THR A 3 1.24 4.09 8.01
C THR A 3 -0.19 3.52 8.12
N TYR A 4 -1.09 4.17 8.86
CA TYR A 4 -2.48 3.71 9.01
C TYR A 4 -3.25 3.69 7.69
N GLY A 5 -2.98 4.64 6.80
CA GLY A 5 -3.61 4.69 5.48
C GLY A 5 -3.08 3.62 4.52
N LEU A 6 -1.92 3.03 4.79
CA LEU A 6 -1.21 2.14 3.87
C LEU A 6 -2.03 0.89 3.53
N GLN A 7 -2.91 0.46 4.42
CA GLN A 7 -3.85 -0.64 4.15
C GLN A 7 -4.92 -0.27 3.10
N LEU A 8 -5.28 1.03 3.01
CA LEU A 8 -6.26 1.55 2.05
C LEU A 8 -5.64 1.83 0.68
N TRP A 9 -4.45 2.43 0.65
CA TRP A 9 -3.84 2.90 -0.60
C TRP A 9 -2.55 2.16 -1.01
N GLY A 10 -2.03 1.25 -0.18
CA GLY A 10 -0.85 0.44 -0.50
C GLY A 10 -1.06 -0.56 -1.66
N ASN A 11 -2.31 -0.86 -1.99
CA ASN A 11 -2.70 -1.63 -3.20
C ASN A 11 -3.32 -0.73 -4.29
N ALA A 12 -3.25 0.60 -4.14
CA ALA A 12 -3.82 1.50 -5.13
C ALA A 12 -3.00 1.46 -6.43
N LYS A 13 -3.64 1.83 -7.54
CA LYS A 13 -2.97 1.99 -8.82
C LYS A 13 -1.78 2.95 -8.67
N GLU A 14 -0.69 2.69 -9.38
CA GLU A 14 0.53 3.51 -9.39
C GLU A 14 0.25 5.02 -9.54
N THR A 15 -0.71 5.38 -10.41
CA THR A 15 -1.13 6.76 -10.62
C THR A 15 -1.68 7.43 -9.35
N ASN A 16 -2.33 6.69 -8.47
CA ASN A 16 -2.85 7.20 -7.20
C ASN A 16 -1.73 7.27 -6.15
N VAL A 17 -0.83 6.29 -6.12
CA VAL A 17 0.38 6.29 -5.27
C VAL A 17 1.23 7.53 -5.56
N ASN A 18 1.42 7.87 -6.84
CA ASN A 18 2.16 9.07 -7.26
C ASN A 18 1.50 10.38 -6.81
N LYS A 19 0.16 10.44 -6.74
CA LYS A 19 -0.54 11.60 -6.17
C LYS A 19 -0.24 11.75 -4.68
N ILE A 20 -0.23 10.64 -3.94
CA ILE A 20 0.08 10.64 -2.50
C ILE A 20 1.55 11.05 -2.28
N GLN A 21 2.48 10.54 -3.09
CA GLN A 21 3.89 10.97 -3.07
C GLN A 21 4.02 12.47 -3.33
N THR A 22 3.23 13.02 -4.26
CA THR A 22 3.24 14.46 -4.54
C THR A 22 2.79 15.27 -3.32
N VAL A 23 1.76 14.79 -2.61
CA VAL A 23 1.30 15.42 -1.36
C VAL A 23 2.38 15.32 -0.28
N GLN A 24 3.02 14.16 -0.11
CA GLN A 24 4.17 13.99 0.79
C GLN A 24 5.27 15.02 0.48
N ASN A 25 5.69 15.13 -0.78
CA ASN A 25 6.76 16.05 -1.18
C ASN A 25 6.43 17.50 -0.87
N LYS A 26 5.17 17.92 -1.10
CA LYS A 26 4.70 19.27 -0.78
C LYS A 26 4.73 19.55 0.73
N ILE A 27 4.24 18.60 1.53
CA ILE A 27 4.22 18.72 2.99
C ILE A 27 5.65 18.82 3.53
N LEU A 28 6.55 17.95 3.06
CA LEU A 28 7.93 17.97 3.54
C LEU A 28 8.60 19.32 3.22
N ARG A 29 8.47 19.81 1.99
CA ARG A 29 9.00 21.12 1.59
C ARG A 29 8.44 22.27 2.41
N LEU A 30 7.15 22.22 2.74
CA LEU A 30 6.50 23.24 3.56
C LEU A 30 7.08 23.25 4.98
N ILE A 31 7.28 22.08 5.59
CA ILE A 31 7.83 21.95 6.95
C ILE A 31 9.28 22.43 7.00
N THR A 32 10.08 22.11 5.98
CA THR A 32 11.51 22.42 5.93
C THR A 32 11.83 23.75 5.26
N ASN A 33 10.82 24.48 4.79
CA ASN A 33 10.96 25.69 3.95
C ASN A 33 11.94 25.49 2.77
N THR A 34 11.96 24.29 2.19
CA THR A 34 12.98 23.93 1.20
C THR A 34 12.66 24.54 -0.18
N PRO A 35 13.63 25.21 -0.83
CA PRO A 35 13.45 25.77 -2.17
C PRO A 35 13.10 24.72 -3.24
N LEU A 36 12.36 25.14 -4.26
CA LEU A 36 11.88 24.26 -5.35
C LEU A 36 13.02 23.62 -6.17
N TYR A 37 14.18 24.27 -6.26
CA TYR A 37 15.33 23.76 -7.02
C TYR A 37 16.01 22.56 -6.36
N VAL A 38 15.81 22.35 -5.05
CA VAL A 38 16.32 21.16 -4.36
C VAL A 38 15.55 19.95 -4.86
N SER A 39 16.23 18.88 -5.24
CA SER A 39 15.57 17.67 -5.73
C SER A 39 14.76 16.98 -4.63
N ASN A 40 13.68 16.28 -4.99
CA ASN A 40 12.95 15.48 -4.01
C ASN A 40 13.84 14.36 -3.42
N CYS A 41 14.73 13.78 -4.22
CA CYS A 41 15.66 12.74 -3.77
C CYS A 41 16.60 13.25 -2.66
N THR A 42 17.17 14.44 -2.84
CA THR A 42 18.01 15.11 -1.84
C THR A 42 17.21 15.34 -0.56
N LEU A 43 16.01 15.90 -0.68
CA LEU A 43 15.13 16.16 0.47
C LEU A 43 14.79 14.88 1.25
N HIS A 44 14.51 13.78 0.57
CA HIS A 44 14.24 12.49 1.22
C HIS A 44 15.47 11.91 1.91
N THR A 45 16.65 12.07 1.31
CA THR A 45 17.92 11.57 1.84
C THR A 45 18.34 12.35 3.08
N ASP A 46 18.30 13.69 3.00
CA ASP A 46 18.69 14.59 4.09
C ASP A 46 17.78 14.45 5.31
N LEU A 47 16.46 14.28 5.09
CA LEU A 47 15.49 14.06 6.15
C LEU A 47 15.44 12.61 6.64
N ASN A 48 16.13 11.69 5.96
CA ASN A 48 16.05 10.24 6.20
C ASN A 48 14.59 9.71 6.20
N ILE A 49 13.76 10.23 5.29
CA ILE A 49 12.35 9.86 5.15
C ILE A 49 12.17 9.04 3.87
N LYS A 50 11.65 7.82 4.01
CA LYS A 50 11.34 6.97 2.87
C LYS A 50 10.25 7.57 1.99
N ILE A 51 10.38 7.35 0.69
CA ILE A 51 9.28 7.59 -0.26
C ILE A 51 8.11 6.65 0.03
N VAL A 52 6.91 7.11 -0.31
CA VAL A 52 5.66 6.37 -0.21
C VAL A 52 5.80 4.91 -0.69
N HIS A 53 6.35 4.72 -1.88
CA HIS A 53 6.42 3.40 -2.51
C HIS A 53 7.30 2.43 -1.71
N ALA A 54 8.45 2.90 -1.23
CA ALA A 54 9.36 2.09 -0.42
C ALA A 54 8.73 1.68 0.92
N GLU A 55 7.94 2.57 1.52
CA GLU A 55 7.20 2.28 2.75
C GLU A 55 6.10 1.24 2.51
N ALA A 56 5.33 1.38 1.42
CA ALA A 56 4.32 0.41 1.01
C ALA A 56 4.90 -0.99 0.82
N VAL A 57 6.03 -1.10 0.12
CA VAL A 57 6.74 -2.37 -0.08
C VAL A 57 7.22 -2.96 1.24
N THR A 58 7.79 -2.15 2.13
CA THR A 58 8.28 -2.61 3.44
C THR A 58 7.14 -3.15 4.31
N PHE A 59 6.01 -2.44 4.32
CA PHE A 59 4.81 -2.86 5.01
C PHE A 59 4.25 -4.15 4.45
N TYR A 60 4.11 -4.26 3.13
CA TYR A 60 3.59 -5.46 2.48
C TYR A 60 4.45 -6.68 2.80
N LYS A 61 5.78 -6.56 2.75
CA LYS A 61 6.70 -7.64 3.13
C LYS A 61 6.48 -8.08 4.59
N SER A 62 6.37 -7.12 5.50
CA SER A 62 6.15 -7.38 6.92
C SER A 62 4.80 -8.05 7.17
N PHE A 63 3.75 -7.58 6.50
CA PHE A 63 2.41 -8.17 6.57
C PHE A 63 2.40 -9.60 6.00
N HIS A 64 2.94 -9.79 4.79
CA HIS A 64 2.95 -11.07 4.12
C HIS A 64 3.75 -12.13 4.89
N SER A 65 4.85 -11.74 5.55
CA SER A 65 5.64 -12.65 6.41
C SER A 65 4.86 -13.22 7.61
N ARG A 66 3.80 -12.52 8.05
CA ARG A 66 2.96 -12.93 9.19
C ARG A 66 1.77 -13.79 8.77
N LEU A 67 1.37 -13.75 7.50
CA LEU A 67 0.21 -14.49 7.00
C LEU A 67 0.27 -16.00 7.29
N PRO A 68 1.39 -16.71 7.08
CA PRO A 68 1.43 -18.17 7.29
C PRO A 68 1.13 -18.61 8.73
N TYR A 69 1.42 -17.76 9.71
CA TYR A 69 1.27 -18.04 11.13
C TYR A 69 -0.05 -17.53 11.72
N HIS A 70 -0.95 -17.01 10.88
CA HIS A 70 -2.19 -16.41 11.32
C HIS A 70 -3.19 -17.49 11.79
N PRO A 71 -3.86 -17.33 12.95
CA PRO A 71 -4.77 -18.36 13.50
C PRO A 71 -5.99 -18.62 12.61
N ASN A 72 -6.41 -17.64 11.83
CA ASN A 72 -7.47 -17.82 10.84
C ASN A 72 -6.91 -18.48 9.56
N PRO A 73 -7.34 -19.72 9.22
CA PRO A 73 -6.86 -20.44 8.04
C PRO A 73 -7.22 -19.76 6.72
N LEU A 74 -8.30 -18.98 6.66
CA LEU A 74 -8.64 -18.20 5.46
C LEU A 74 -7.59 -17.13 5.17
N VAL A 75 -7.01 -16.55 6.22
CA VAL A 75 -5.97 -15.52 6.11
C VAL A 75 -4.61 -16.14 5.80
N SER A 76 -4.27 -17.28 6.42
CA SER A 76 -3.02 -17.98 6.11
C SER A 76 -2.98 -18.48 4.67
N ASN A 77 -4.12 -18.91 4.13
CA ASN A 77 -4.25 -19.30 2.72
C ASN A 77 -4.01 -18.14 1.74
N LEU A 78 -4.12 -16.87 2.17
CA LEU A 78 -3.77 -15.71 1.34
C LEU A 78 -2.25 -15.58 1.09
N ALA A 79 -1.41 -16.27 1.87
CA ALA A 79 0.03 -16.33 1.61
C ALA A 79 0.35 -17.19 0.36
N SER A 80 -0.56 -18.07 -0.04
CA SER A 80 -0.40 -18.92 -1.22
C SER A 80 -0.37 -18.06 -2.49
N ARG A 81 0.61 -18.33 -3.37
CA ARG A 81 0.65 -17.76 -4.72
C ARG A 81 -0.34 -18.42 -5.69
N THR A 82 -0.94 -19.53 -5.27
CA THR A 82 -1.84 -20.36 -6.07
C THR A 82 -3.23 -20.31 -5.45
N ILE A 83 -4.24 -19.95 -6.23
CA ILE A 83 -5.65 -20.01 -5.79
C ILE A 83 -6.05 -21.50 -5.76
N PRO A 84 -6.34 -22.09 -4.58
CA PRO A 84 -6.86 -23.46 -4.55
C PRO A 84 -8.21 -23.50 -5.27
N GLY A 85 -8.31 -24.32 -6.31
CA GLY A 85 -9.57 -24.59 -7.03
C GLY A 85 -9.84 -23.80 -8.31
N ASN A 86 -8.91 -22.98 -8.82
CA ASN A 86 -9.00 -22.25 -10.11
C ASN A 86 -10.44 -21.89 -10.56
N PRO A 87 -11.21 -21.06 -9.82
CA PRO A 87 -12.49 -20.61 -10.32
C PRO A 87 -12.21 -19.54 -11.38
N THR A 88 -12.08 -19.96 -12.65
CA THR A 88 -12.16 -19.07 -13.82
C THR A 88 -13.58 -18.50 -13.93
N ARG A 89 -14.02 -17.67 -12.99
CA ARG A 89 -15.11 -16.72 -13.23
C ARG A 89 -15.38 -15.78 -12.07
N ARG A 90 -15.47 -14.51 -12.46
CA ARG A 90 -16.21 -13.43 -11.79
C ARG A 90 -17.41 -14.00 -11.03
N LEU A 91 -17.51 -13.69 -9.73
CA LEU A 91 -18.67 -13.98 -8.92
C LEU A 91 -19.92 -13.42 -9.62
N LYS A 92 -20.84 -14.32 -10.01
CA LYS A 92 -22.15 -13.90 -10.52
C LYS A 92 -22.95 -13.37 -9.34
N LYS A 93 -23.42 -12.13 -9.42
CA LYS A 93 -24.38 -11.57 -8.46
C LYS A 93 -25.64 -12.44 -8.48
N VAL A 94 -25.84 -13.27 -7.47
CA VAL A 94 -27.12 -13.94 -7.25
C VAL A 94 -27.99 -12.93 -6.51
N GLY A 95 -28.98 -12.38 -7.21
CA GLY A 95 -29.99 -11.52 -6.59
C GLY A 95 -30.87 -12.36 -5.67
N VAL A 96 -30.68 -12.22 -4.37
CA VAL A 96 -31.59 -12.78 -3.37
C VAL A 96 -32.90 -11.99 -3.49
N LYS A 97 -33.90 -12.57 -4.16
CA LYS A 97 -35.29 -12.10 -4.04
C LYS A 97 -35.82 -12.66 -2.73
N ILE A 98 -35.95 -11.76 -1.76
CA ILE A 98 -36.69 -12.01 -0.53
C ILE A 98 -38.18 -11.87 -0.93
N TYR A 99 -38.95 -12.95 -0.80
CA TYR A 99 -40.41 -12.91 -0.77
C TYR A 99 -40.84 -13.12 0.68
#